data_AF-V6SRB4-F1
#
_entry.id   AF-V6SRB4-F1
#
_cell.length_a   1.000
_cell.length_b   1.000
_cell.length_c   1.000
_cell.angle_alpha   90.00
_cell.angle_beta   90.00
_cell.angle_gamma   90.00
#
_symmetry.space_group_name_H-M   'P 1'
#
loop_
_entity.id
_entity.type
_entity.pdbx_description
1 polymer ?
#
loop_
_entity_poly.entity_id
_entity_poly.type
_entity_poly.pdbx_seq_one_letter_code
_entity_poly.pdbx_strand_id
1 'polypeptide(L)' 'MLDFDLATLYGVENKRLKASVRRNINRFPEDFMFELTEKEFANLRSKF' A
#
# COMPACT_ATOMS: atom_id res chain seq x y z
N MET A 1 -6.96 5.93 1.82
CA MET A 1 -7.10 4.79 2.74
C MET A 1 -5.74 4.20 2.93
N LEU A 2 -5.29 4.08 4.18
CA LEU A 2 -3.95 3.63 4.52
C LEU A 2 -3.87 2.11 4.34
N ASP A 3 -2.67 1.60 4.10
CA ASP A 3 -2.32 0.18 4.02
C ASP A 3 -2.95 -0.70 5.14
N PHE A 4 -3.25 -0.08 6.28
CA PHE A 4 -3.91 -0.68 7.44
C PHE A 4 -5.38 -1.02 7.20
N ASP A 5 -6.12 -0.19 6.47
CA ASP A 5 -7.53 -0.45 6.12
C ASP A 5 -7.62 -1.62 5.15
N LEU A 6 -6.70 -1.68 4.18
CA LEU A 6 -6.59 -2.79 3.23
C LEU A 6 -6.22 -4.09 3.95
N ALA A 7 -5.21 -4.04 4.83
CA ALA A 7 -4.83 -5.15 5.70
C ALA A 7 -6.02 -5.65 6.54
N THR A 8 -6.80 -4.75 7.13
CA THR A 8 -7.98 -5.09 7.95
C THR A 8 -9.10 -5.67 7.10
N LEU A 9 -9.36 -5.11 5.91
CA LEU A 9 -10.37 -5.59 4.96
C LEU A 9 -10.07 -7.01 4.47
N TYR A 10 -8.80 -7.30 4.19
CA TYR A 10 -8.35 -8.64 3.79
C TYR A 10 -8.02 -9.55 4.98
N GLY A 11 -8.16 -9.08 6.22
CA GLY A 11 -7.86 -9.85 7.44
C GLY A 11 -6.40 -10.28 7.57
N VAL A 12 -5.48 -9.60 6.91
CA VAL A 12 -4.04 -9.95 6.85
C VAL A 12 -3.19 -8.78 7.33
N GLU A 13 -2.10 -9.06 8.03
CA GLU A 13 -1.18 -8.00 8.43
C GLU A 13 -0.57 -7.28 7.21
N ASN A 14 -0.40 -5.96 7.30
CA ASN A 14 0.25 -5.13 6.27
C ASN A 14 1.60 -5.71 5.81
N LYS A 15 2.43 -6.18 6.75
CA LYS A 15 3.71 -6.84 6.43
C LYS A 15 3.52 -8.11 5.58
N ARG A 16 2.51 -8.93 5.89
CA ARG A 16 2.19 -10.15 5.14
C ARG A 16 1.60 -9.82 3.77
N LEU A 17 0.75 -8.81 3.69
CA LEU A 17 0.18 -8.31 2.44
C LEU A 17 1.28 -7.81 1.50
N LYS A 18 2.19 -6.94 1.98
CA LYS A 18 3.35 -6.47 1.21
C LYS A 18 4.26 -7.61 0.75
N ALA A 19 4.51 -8.61 1.60
CA ALA A 19 5.30 -9.77 1.23
C ALA A 19 4.61 -10.65 0.17
N SER A 20 3.30 -10.85 0.28
CA SER A 20 2.51 -11.63 -0.68
C SER A 20 2.42 -10.94 -2.04
N VAL A 21 2.21 -9.62 -2.04
CA VAL A 21 2.21 -8.78 -3.25
C VAL A 21 3.57 -8.83 -3.92
N ARG A 22 4.67 -8.66 -3.17
CA ARG A 22 6.03 -8.78 -3.74
C ARG A 22 6.33 -10.15 -4.34
N ARG A 23 5.83 -11.24 -3.72
CA ARG A 23 6.03 -12.61 -4.22
C ARG A 23 5.15 -12.96 -5.41
N ASN A 24 3.95 -12.37 -5.49
CA ASN A 24 2.96 -12.70 -6.51
C ASN A 24 2.49 -11.44 -7.25
N ILE A 25 3.42 -10.54 -7.61
CA ILE A 25 3.05 -9.24 -8.17
C ILE A 25 2.22 -9.38 -9.46
N ASN A 26 2.50 -10.41 -10.25
CA ASN A 26 1.75 -10.76 -11.46
C ASN A 26 0.28 -11.17 -11.20
N ARG A 27 -0.10 -11.47 -9.96
CA ARG A 27 -1.47 -11.86 -9.57
C ARG A 27 -2.30 -10.66 -9.09
N PHE A 28 -1.65 -9.55 -8.78
CA PHE A 28 -2.32 -8.35 -8.29
C PHE A 28 -2.37 -7.30 -9.42
N PRO A 29 -3.51 -6.60 -9.57
CA PRO A 29 -3.56 -5.46 -10.49
C PRO A 29 -2.63 -4.34 -10.02
N GLU A 30 -2.07 -3.56 -10.95
CA GLU A 30 -1.17 -2.44 -10.65
C GLU A 30 -1.84 -1.38 -9.75
N ASP A 31 -3.16 -1.26 -9.82
CA ASP A 31 -3.97 -0.36 -8.99
C ASP A 31 -4.30 -0.90 -7.59
N PHE A 32 -3.81 -2.09 -7.22
CA PHE A 32 -4.14 -2.75 -5.95
C PHE A 32 -3.53 -2.04 -4.73
N MET A 33 -2.30 -1.55 -4.88
CA MET A 33 -1.60 -0.85 -3.81
C MET A 33 -0.77 0.27 -4.43
N PHE A 34 -1.02 1.50 -3.99
CA PHE A 34 -0.23 2.66 -4.40
C PHE A 34 0.91 2.85 -3.41
N GLU A 35 2.14 2.71 -3.88
CA GLU A 35 3.32 3.14 -3.13
C GLU A 35 3.53 4.63 -3.40
N LEU A 36 3.16 5.48 -2.44
CA LEU A 36 3.42 6.90 -2.53
C LEU A 36 4.93 7.14 -2.55
N THR A 37 5.41 7.85 -3.56
CA THR A 37 6.81 8.28 -3.60
C THR A 37 7.07 9.33 -2.52
N GLU A 38 8.34 9.48 -2.08
CA GLU A 38 8.70 10.48 -1.07
C GLU A 38 8.24 11.89 -1.43
N LYS A 39 8.24 12.22 -2.73
CA LYS A 39 7.75 13.50 -3.26
C LYS A 39 6.24 13.65 -3.10
N GLU A 40 5.47 12.61 -3.42
CA GLU A 40 4.02 12.61 -3.22
C GLU A 40 3.66 12.66 -1.75
N PHE A 41 4.38 11.92 -0.90
CA PHE A 41 4.21 11.97 0.55
C PHE A 41 4.55 13.35 1.13
N ALA A 42 5.62 13.99 0.65
CA ALA A 42 5.97 15.36 1.02
C ALA A 42 4.93 16.38 0.55
N ASN A 43 4.31 16.18 -0.61
CA ASN A 43 3.21 17.01 -1.10
C ASN A 43 1.91 16.77 -0.32
N LEU A 44 1.63 15.53 0.10
CA LEU A 44 0.47 15.16 0.93
C LEU A 44 0.60 15.73 2.34
N ARG A 45 1.82 15.79 2.87
CA ARG A 45 2.16 16.53 4.08
C ARG A 45 2.29 18.02 3.77
N SER A 46 1.18 18.61 3.31
CA SER A 46 1.05 20.04 3.10
C SER A 46 1.54 20.77 4.35
N LYS A 47 2.61 21.55 4.20
CA LYS A 47 3.08 22.48 5.23
C LYS A 47 1.98 23.50 5.46
N PHE A 48 1.43 23.51 6.67
CA PHE A 48 0.80 24.69 7.26
C PHE A 48 1.65 25.11 8.47
#